data_AF-A0A644ZR86-F1
#
_entry.id   AF-A0A644ZR86-F1
#
_cell.length_a   1.000
_cell.length_b   1.000
_cell.length_c   1.000
_cell.angle_alpha   90.00
_cell.angle_beta   90.00
_cell.angle_gamma   90.00
#
_symmetry.space_group_name_H-M   'P 1'
#
loop_
_entity.id
_entity.type
_entity.pdbx_description
1 polymer ?
#
loop_
_entity_poly.entity_id
_entity_poly.type
_entity_poly.pdbx_seq_one_letter_code
_entity_poly.pdbx_strand_id
1 'polypeptide(L)'
;MNSVGIDVSKGKSMISVMRPFGEVVVSPFEVRHTASELSKLARLLKSLDGETRVVMEATGNYHVPVAWLLHDAGFYVSIVNAMLVHDYGNNSLRRAKTDRKDAVKLANYGLDHWLSLPKYVPEEDTRLMLKNCYRQYRQYSKVQTMFKNNLISLLDTAFPDANRLFTSPPRADGSEKWVDFVDTFWHCACISGISERAFTVKYQKWCRKHGYNFSEEKARYIYASACGHLGVMPETNTAKILVEQAVSQLRTTTTALATLRQEMQTLAAALPEYPIVMRMFGVGPALGPQLMAEIGDVRRFHAKKALVAFAGIDAPPYQSGTVDIRSRSISKRGPSSLRRTLFLVMSVILQNSPPDEPVYQFMNKKRAEGKPYKVYMMASANKFLRIYYASVKAYLDSLETA
;
A
#
# COMPACT_ATOMS: atom_id res chain seq x y z
N MET A 1 18.46 -15.93 31.36
CA MET A 1 17.83 -15.48 30.10
C MET A 1 16.37 -15.23 30.38
N ASN A 2 15.90 -14.00 30.26
CA ASN A 2 14.51 -13.64 30.47
C ASN A 2 13.87 -13.35 29.11
N SER A 3 12.88 -14.14 28.71
CA SER A 3 12.08 -13.89 27.52
C SER A 3 10.75 -13.28 27.92
N VAL A 4 10.48 -12.06 27.46
CA VAL A 4 9.28 -11.30 27.74
C VAL A 4 8.33 -11.42 26.55
N GLY A 5 7.28 -12.20 26.68
CA GLY A 5 6.22 -12.28 25.69
C GLY A 5 5.15 -11.23 25.96
N ILE A 6 4.84 -10.42 24.94
CA ILE A 6 3.85 -9.35 25.00
C ILE A 6 2.76 -9.62 23.98
N ASP A 7 1.59 -10.04 24.46
CA ASP A 7 0.39 -10.11 23.63
C ASP A 7 -0.29 -8.73 23.61
N VAL A 8 -0.34 -8.12 22.43
CA VAL A 8 -0.73 -6.71 22.26
C VAL A 8 -2.18 -6.61 21.81
N SER A 9 -2.97 -5.84 22.56
CA SER A 9 -4.35 -5.50 22.21
C SER A 9 -4.56 -3.97 22.17
N LYS A 10 -5.77 -3.51 21.88
CA LYS A 10 -6.07 -2.06 21.81
C LYS A 10 -5.96 -1.43 23.20
N GLY A 11 -4.94 -0.59 23.40
CA GLY A 11 -4.77 0.23 24.61
C GLY A 11 -4.17 -0.49 25.82
N LYS A 12 -3.95 -1.81 25.71
CA LYS A 12 -3.34 -2.63 26.77
C LYS A 12 -2.69 -3.89 26.21
N SER A 13 -1.72 -4.43 26.93
CA SER A 13 -1.02 -5.67 26.59
C SER A 13 -0.95 -6.60 27.78
N MET A 14 -0.98 -7.90 27.51
CA MET A 14 -0.66 -8.94 28.50
C MET A 14 0.83 -9.26 28.42
N ILE A 15 1.50 -9.23 29.57
CA ILE A 15 2.94 -9.47 29.68
C ILE A 15 3.18 -10.79 30.39
N SER A 16 4.10 -11.60 29.86
CA SER A 16 4.61 -12.79 30.53
C SER A 16 6.13 -12.81 30.47
N VAL A 17 6.79 -13.14 31.58
CA VAL A 17 8.26 -13.26 31.64
C VAL A 17 8.64 -14.69 31.97
N MET A 18 9.30 -15.35 31.02
CA MET A 18 9.70 -16.75 31.11
C MET A 18 11.21 -16.89 31.12
N ARG A 19 11.71 -17.90 31.83
CA ARG A 19 13.08 -18.40 31.78
C ARG A 19 13.12 -19.81 31.18
N PRO A 20 14.31 -20.32 30.79
CA PRO A 20 14.46 -21.71 30.35
C PRO A 20 13.82 -22.71 31.34
N PHE A 21 13.45 -23.89 30.84
CA PHE A 21 12.80 -24.95 31.63
C PHE A 21 11.39 -24.58 32.19
N GLY A 22 10.78 -23.51 31.66
CA GLY A 22 9.39 -23.15 31.99
C GLY A 22 9.22 -22.37 33.29
N GLU A 23 10.31 -21.84 33.85
CA GLU A 23 10.25 -20.97 35.03
C GLU A 23 9.52 -19.66 34.70
N VAL A 24 8.48 -19.35 35.46
CA VAL A 24 7.73 -18.08 35.36
C VAL A 24 8.36 -17.10 36.34
N VAL A 25 9.03 -16.08 35.81
CA VAL A 25 9.73 -15.06 36.64
C VAL A 25 8.75 -14.08 37.26
N VAL A 26 7.73 -13.69 36.49
CA VAL A 26 6.66 -12.80 36.92
C VAL A 26 5.34 -13.38 36.43
N SER A 27 4.35 -13.48 37.33
CA SER A 27 3.01 -13.94 36.96
C SER A 27 2.42 -13.02 35.88
N PRO A 28 1.71 -13.54 34.86
CA PRO A 28 1.23 -12.71 33.77
C PRO A 28 0.34 -11.56 34.24
N PHE A 29 0.64 -10.34 33.79
CA PHE A 29 -0.03 -9.12 34.21
C PHE A 29 -0.32 -8.19 33.02
N GLU A 30 -1.28 -7.30 33.22
CA GLU A 30 -1.73 -6.35 32.20
C GLU A 30 -1.00 -5.01 32.34
N VAL A 31 -0.63 -4.40 31.21
CA VAL A 31 -0.02 -3.06 31.13
C VAL A 31 -0.76 -2.24 30.10
N ARG A 32 -1.24 -1.05 30.49
CA ARG A 32 -1.86 -0.10 29.56
C ARG A 32 -0.81 0.63 28.74
N HIS A 33 -1.18 1.03 27.53
CA HIS A 33 -0.30 1.74 26.59
C HIS A 33 -0.16 3.24 26.93
N THR A 34 0.05 3.56 28.21
CA THR A 34 0.35 4.92 28.66
C THR A 34 1.85 5.05 28.91
N ALA A 35 2.41 6.25 28.75
CA ALA A 35 3.83 6.49 29.00
C ALA A 35 4.24 6.06 30.42
N SER A 36 3.43 6.39 31.43
CA SER A 36 3.68 6.03 32.83
C SER A 36 3.75 4.51 33.06
N GLU A 37 2.77 3.75 32.55
CA GLU A 37 2.74 2.31 32.74
C GLU A 37 3.81 1.57 31.93
N LEU A 38 4.08 2.00 30.70
CA LEU A 38 5.16 1.43 29.90
C LEU A 38 6.55 1.74 30.49
N SER A 39 6.76 2.93 31.05
CA SER A 39 7.99 3.25 31.79
C SER A 39 8.11 2.45 33.10
N LYS A 40 7.00 2.12 33.77
CA LYS A 40 7.00 1.19 34.92
C LYS A 40 7.38 -0.22 34.48
N LEU A 41 6.83 -0.71 33.36
CA LEU A 41 7.20 -1.99 32.77
C LEU A 41 8.71 -2.02 32.45
N ALA A 42 9.24 -1.01 31.79
CA ALA A 42 10.66 -0.93 31.47
C ALA A 42 11.55 -0.99 32.73
N ARG A 43 11.17 -0.30 33.82
CA ARG A 43 11.88 -0.37 35.10
C ARG A 43 11.83 -1.76 35.72
N LEU A 44 10.66 -2.40 35.74
CA LEU A 44 10.49 -3.77 36.24
C LEU A 44 11.36 -4.76 35.46
N LEU A 45 11.40 -4.65 34.13
CA LEU A 45 12.21 -5.53 33.29
C LEU A 45 13.72 -5.29 33.49
N LYS A 46 14.14 -4.06 33.79
CA LYS A 46 15.55 -3.74 34.11
C LYS A 46 16.00 -4.27 35.47
N SER A 47 15.08 -4.44 36.42
CA SER A 47 15.42 -4.99 37.74
C SER A 47 15.55 -6.52 37.75
N LEU A 48 15.28 -7.19 36.63
CA LEU A 48 15.44 -8.65 36.53
C LEU A 48 16.90 -9.01 36.25
N ASP A 49 17.41 -9.99 36.98
CA ASP A 49 18.75 -10.51 36.72
C ASP A 49 18.84 -11.25 35.39
N GLY A 50 19.93 -11.00 34.66
CA GLY A 50 20.27 -11.63 33.38
C GLY A 50 19.75 -10.90 32.14
N GLU A 51 20.18 -11.38 30.97
CA GLU A 51 19.79 -10.79 29.68
C GLU A 51 18.28 -10.93 29.45
N THR A 52 17.63 -9.81 29.09
CA THR A 52 16.19 -9.74 28.85
C THR A 52 15.90 -9.40 27.38
N ARG A 53 15.12 -10.25 26.70
CA ARG A 53 14.63 -10.03 25.33
C ARG A 53 13.12 -9.97 25.30
N VAL A 54 12.58 -9.05 24.52
CA VAL A 54 11.14 -8.81 24.39
C VAL A 54 10.66 -9.31 23.05
N VAL A 55 9.59 -10.08 23.04
CA VAL A 55 8.97 -10.65 21.84
C VAL A 55 7.49 -10.27 21.83
N MET A 56 7.04 -9.67 20.73
CA MET A 56 5.65 -9.29 20.54
C MET A 56 5.17 -9.56 19.12
N GLU A 57 3.89 -9.87 18.98
CA GLU A 57 3.26 -10.01 17.67
C GLU A 57 2.88 -8.65 17.06
N ALA A 58 2.99 -8.54 15.74
CA ALA A 58 2.51 -7.37 15.01
C ALA A 58 0.96 -7.28 14.99
N THR A 59 0.35 -6.72 16.04
CA THR A 59 -1.10 -6.46 16.10
C THR A 59 -1.44 -5.03 15.67
N GLY A 60 -1.94 -4.86 14.44
CA GLY A 60 -2.31 -3.54 13.91
C GLY A 60 -1.18 -2.51 14.06
N ASN A 61 -1.49 -1.30 14.55
CA ASN A 61 -0.48 -0.31 14.94
C ASN A 61 -0.25 -0.27 16.47
N TYR A 62 -0.93 -1.11 17.26
CA TYR A 62 -0.92 -1.03 18.73
C TYR A 62 0.42 -1.47 19.34
N HIS A 63 1.17 -2.30 18.64
CA HIS A 63 2.49 -2.78 19.09
C HIS A 63 3.57 -1.70 18.96
N VAL A 64 3.41 -0.72 18.07
CA VAL A 64 4.40 0.33 17.77
C VAL A 64 4.83 1.12 19.01
N PRO A 65 3.92 1.71 19.83
CA PRO A 65 4.34 2.46 21.01
C PRO A 65 5.05 1.59 22.06
N VAL A 66 4.64 0.33 22.21
CA VAL A 66 5.27 -0.62 23.14
C VAL A 66 6.67 -1.00 22.67
N ALA A 67 6.83 -1.32 21.38
CA ALA A 67 8.11 -1.65 20.77
C ALA A 67 9.09 -0.48 20.84
N TRP A 68 8.63 0.73 20.50
CA TRP A 68 9.45 1.94 20.51
C TRP A 68 9.96 2.25 21.92
N LEU A 69 9.09 2.28 22.93
CA LEU A 69 9.49 2.63 24.29
C LEU A 69 10.44 1.60 24.91
N LEU A 70 10.19 0.30 24.69
CA LEU A 70 11.08 -0.74 25.20
C LEU A 70 12.43 -0.76 24.46
N HIS A 71 12.44 -0.48 23.16
CA HIS A 71 13.67 -0.29 22.40
C HIS A 71 14.47 0.92 22.90
N ASP A 72 13.81 2.06 23.09
CA ASP A 72 14.41 3.29 23.64
C ASP A 72 14.96 3.08 25.05
N ALA A 73 14.27 2.27 25.86
CA ALA A 73 14.75 1.85 27.17
C ALA A 73 15.98 0.92 27.13
N GLY A 74 16.42 0.47 25.95
CA GLY A 74 17.62 -0.34 25.73
C GLY A 74 17.39 -1.85 25.61
N PHE A 75 16.13 -2.30 25.52
CA PHE A 75 15.84 -3.74 25.40
C PHE A 75 16.07 -4.24 23.96
N TYR A 76 16.46 -5.52 23.86
CA TYR A 76 16.36 -6.25 22.60
C TYR A 76 14.89 -6.59 22.35
N VAL A 77 14.26 -5.85 21.45
CA VAL A 77 12.85 -6.06 21.07
C VAL A 77 12.79 -6.81 19.75
N SER A 78 11.88 -7.75 19.61
CA SER A 78 11.59 -8.47 18.37
C SER A 78 10.10 -8.46 18.09
N ILE A 79 9.74 -7.94 16.91
CA ILE A 79 8.37 -7.99 16.41
C ILE A 79 8.25 -9.17 15.46
N VAL A 80 7.44 -10.16 15.83
CA VAL A 80 7.28 -11.41 15.09
C VAL A 80 6.00 -11.40 14.24
N ASN A 81 6.04 -12.15 13.14
CA ASN A 81 4.87 -12.28 12.26
C ASN A 81 3.82 -13.18 12.92
N ALA A 82 2.57 -12.70 12.94
CA ALA A 82 1.39 -13.42 13.42
C ALA A 82 1.30 -14.88 12.97
N MET A 83 1.63 -15.15 11.70
CA MET A 83 1.60 -16.50 11.15
C MET A 83 2.64 -17.42 11.80
N LEU A 84 3.85 -16.91 12.08
CA LEU A 84 4.91 -17.71 12.70
C LEU A 84 4.54 -18.09 14.14
N VAL A 85 3.96 -17.15 14.87
CA VAL A 85 3.47 -17.39 16.23
C VAL A 85 2.28 -18.34 16.19
N HIS A 86 1.32 -18.13 15.29
CA HIS A 86 0.16 -19.00 15.12
C HIS A 86 0.60 -20.47 14.97
N ASP A 87 1.48 -20.74 14.01
CA ASP A 87 1.92 -22.10 13.66
C ASP A 87 2.74 -22.79 14.77
N TYR A 88 3.46 -22.03 15.60
CA TYR A 88 4.24 -22.57 16.74
C TYR A 88 3.38 -23.27 17.81
N GLY A 89 2.13 -22.83 18.01
CA GLY A 89 1.28 -23.30 19.11
C GLY A 89 0.35 -24.46 18.79
N ASN A 90 0.46 -25.07 17.61
CA ASN A 90 -0.54 -26.02 17.10
C ASN A 90 -0.42 -27.46 17.67
N ASN A 91 0.38 -27.65 18.73
CA ASN A 91 0.63 -28.96 19.36
C ASN A 91 -0.32 -29.28 20.54
N SER A 92 -1.38 -28.48 20.78
CA SER A 92 -2.34 -28.71 21.88
C SER A 92 -3.76 -28.98 21.37
N LEU A 93 -4.37 -30.06 21.86
CA LEU A 93 -5.74 -30.48 21.53
C LEU A 93 -6.83 -29.56 22.13
N ARG A 94 -6.51 -28.70 23.12
CA ARG A 94 -7.47 -27.81 23.79
C ARG A 94 -7.45 -26.39 23.19
N ARG A 95 -8.54 -25.97 22.55
CA ARG A 95 -8.75 -24.64 21.95
C ARG A 95 -9.19 -23.55 22.94
N ALA A 96 -8.53 -23.42 24.09
CA ALA A 96 -8.81 -22.30 24.99
C ALA A 96 -7.82 -21.15 24.73
N LYS A 97 -8.24 -20.15 23.93
CA LYS A 97 -7.49 -18.93 23.62
C LYS A 97 -7.68 -17.91 24.75
N THR A 98 -6.58 -17.47 25.35
CA THR A 98 -6.58 -16.45 26.42
C THR A 98 -5.32 -15.61 26.27
N ASP A 99 -5.41 -14.30 26.47
CA ASP A 99 -4.28 -13.36 26.34
C ASP A 99 -3.06 -13.79 27.19
N ARG A 100 -3.29 -14.40 28.36
CA ARG A 100 -2.21 -14.96 29.21
C ARG A 100 -1.42 -16.07 28.51
N LYS A 101 -2.12 -17.01 27.87
CA LYS A 101 -1.49 -18.11 27.13
C LYS A 101 -0.78 -17.60 25.88
N ASP A 102 -1.33 -16.59 25.22
CA ASP A 102 -0.72 -16.00 24.03
C ASP A 102 0.57 -15.23 24.40
N ALA A 103 0.59 -14.52 25.53
CA ALA A 103 1.81 -13.90 26.08
C ALA A 103 2.87 -14.95 26.48
N VAL A 104 2.48 -16.04 27.17
CA VAL A 104 3.40 -17.14 27.51
C VAL A 104 3.95 -17.81 26.26
N LYS A 105 3.10 -18.02 25.24
CA LYS A 105 3.47 -18.60 23.96
C LYS A 105 4.52 -17.75 23.24
N LEU A 106 4.34 -16.43 23.23
CA LEU A 106 5.33 -15.49 22.67
C LEU A 106 6.66 -15.53 23.44
N ALA A 107 6.61 -15.62 24.76
CA ALA A 107 7.81 -15.74 25.58
C ALA A 107 8.58 -17.03 25.28
N ASN A 108 7.88 -18.17 25.20
CA ASN A 108 8.49 -19.46 24.83
C ASN A 108 9.04 -19.45 23.41
N TYR A 109 8.31 -18.87 22.45
CA TYR A 109 8.81 -18.67 21.09
C TYR A 109 10.15 -17.92 21.09
N GLY A 110 10.28 -16.90 21.96
CA GLY A 110 11.51 -16.16 22.16
C GLY A 110 12.67 -16.95 22.77
N LEU A 111 12.39 -17.87 23.70
CA LEU A 111 13.41 -18.77 24.25
C LEU A 111 13.92 -19.74 23.18
N ASP A 112 13.02 -20.35 22.41
CA ASP A 112 13.39 -21.33 21.37
C ASP A 112 14.16 -20.69 20.20
N HIS A 113 13.87 -19.43 19.90
CA HIS A 113 14.48 -18.68 18.78
C HIS A 113 15.45 -17.60 19.26
N TRP A 114 16.00 -17.74 20.48
CA TRP A 114 16.79 -16.70 21.15
C TRP A 114 17.83 -16.08 20.21
N LEU A 115 18.61 -16.89 19.52
CA LEU A 115 19.71 -16.44 18.65
C LEU A 115 19.29 -15.98 17.24
N SER A 116 18.08 -16.33 16.79
CA SER A 116 17.64 -16.11 15.40
C SER A 116 16.57 -15.03 15.25
N LEU A 117 15.98 -14.58 16.37
CA LEU A 117 15.01 -13.50 16.36
C LEU A 117 15.63 -12.21 15.79
N PRO A 118 14.92 -11.49 14.90
CA PRO A 118 15.41 -10.22 14.39
C PRO A 118 15.23 -9.12 15.44
N LYS A 119 16.25 -8.27 15.60
CA LYS A 119 16.15 -7.05 16.40
C LYS A 119 15.22 -6.06 15.69
N TYR A 120 14.29 -5.49 16.44
CA TYR A 120 13.48 -4.35 16.02
C TYR A 120 14.38 -3.13 15.88
N VAL A 121 14.33 -2.54 14.70
CA VAL A 121 14.97 -1.26 14.39
C VAL A 121 13.84 -0.31 14.01
N PRO A 122 13.63 0.78 14.76
CA PRO A 122 12.67 1.81 14.37
C PRO A 122 12.96 2.29 12.95
N GLU A 123 11.89 2.43 12.15
CA GLU A 123 12.04 3.05 10.83
C GLU A 123 12.42 4.52 11.02
N GLU A 124 13.35 5.02 10.20
CA GLU A 124 13.66 6.46 10.11
C GLU A 124 12.38 7.25 9.84
N ASP A 125 12.23 8.41 10.49
CA ASP A 125 11.02 9.24 10.43
C ASP A 125 10.54 9.50 8.99
N THR A 126 11.46 9.81 8.08
CA THR A 126 11.15 10.03 6.65
C THR A 126 10.52 8.80 5.99
N ARG A 127 11.08 7.60 6.23
CA ARG A 127 10.55 6.34 5.67
C ARG A 127 9.20 5.99 6.30
N LEU A 128 9.05 6.19 7.61
CA LEU A 128 7.80 5.97 8.32
C LEU A 128 6.68 6.90 7.80
N MET A 129 6.98 8.20 7.63
CA MET A 129 6.04 9.18 7.08
C MET A 129 5.68 8.85 5.64
N LEU A 130 6.65 8.47 4.80
CA LEU A 130 6.39 8.06 3.42
C LEU A 130 5.45 6.85 3.35
N LYS A 131 5.66 5.85 4.21
CA LYS A 131 4.81 4.67 4.32
C LYS A 131 3.39 5.00 4.78
N ASN A 132 3.25 5.88 5.77
CA ASN A 132 1.94 6.33 6.24
C ASN A 132 1.21 7.17 5.18
N CYS A 133 1.92 8.05 4.49
CA CYS A 133 1.39 8.84 3.39
C CYS A 133 0.88 7.95 2.25
N TYR A 134 1.65 6.92 1.87
CA TYR A 134 1.21 5.95 0.85
C TYR A 134 -0.01 5.15 1.28
N ARG A 135 -0.10 4.74 2.56
CA ARG A 135 -1.30 4.05 3.09
C ARG A 135 -2.53 4.93 2.97
N GLN A 136 -2.44 6.22 3.28
CA GLN A 136 -3.55 7.16 3.12
C GLN A 136 -3.89 7.41 1.64
N TYR A 137 -2.88 7.59 0.79
CA TYR A 137 -3.08 7.71 -0.66
C TYR A 137 -3.86 6.51 -1.22
N ARG A 138 -3.55 5.29 -0.77
CA ARG A 138 -4.25 4.07 -1.18
C ARG A 138 -5.69 4.01 -0.68
N GLN A 139 -5.96 4.52 0.51
CA GLN A 139 -7.31 4.58 1.04
C GLN A 139 -8.15 5.58 0.23
N TYR A 140 -7.63 6.79 0.00
CA TYR A 140 -8.33 7.81 -0.79
C TYR A 140 -8.49 7.41 -2.25
N SER A 141 -7.56 6.66 -2.83
CA SER A 141 -7.70 6.14 -4.19
C SER A 141 -8.93 5.22 -4.33
N LYS A 142 -9.22 4.40 -3.31
CA LYS A 142 -10.43 3.56 -3.30
C LYS A 142 -11.70 4.40 -3.18
N VAL A 143 -11.68 5.41 -2.30
CA VAL A 143 -12.79 6.34 -2.10
C VAL A 143 -13.06 7.14 -3.38
N GLN A 144 -12.02 7.59 -4.07
CA GLN A 144 -12.14 8.26 -5.37
C GLN A 144 -12.83 7.35 -6.40
N THR A 145 -12.44 6.08 -6.52
CA THR A 145 -13.12 5.12 -7.41
C THR A 145 -14.61 4.97 -7.05
N MET A 146 -14.93 4.88 -5.75
CA MET A 146 -16.31 4.82 -5.28
C MET A 146 -17.10 6.08 -5.66
N PHE A 147 -16.55 7.28 -5.45
CA PHE A 147 -17.23 8.52 -5.83
C PHE A 147 -17.36 8.72 -7.35
N LYS A 148 -16.39 8.26 -8.14
CA LYS A 148 -16.52 8.22 -9.61
C LYS A 148 -17.70 7.34 -10.02
N ASN A 149 -17.79 6.13 -9.46
CA ASN A 149 -18.87 5.21 -9.78
C ASN A 149 -20.23 5.76 -9.34
N ASN A 150 -20.30 6.43 -8.18
CA ASN A 150 -21.51 7.11 -7.73
C ASN A 150 -21.94 8.22 -8.70
N LEU A 151 -21.00 9.09 -9.11
CA LEU A 151 -21.29 10.15 -10.07
C LEU A 151 -21.72 9.58 -11.43
N ILE A 152 -21.04 8.54 -11.92
CA ILE A 152 -21.42 7.83 -13.15
C ILE A 152 -22.84 7.28 -13.02
N SER A 153 -23.19 6.63 -11.90
CA SER A 153 -24.54 6.08 -11.70
C SER A 153 -25.63 7.16 -11.71
N LEU A 154 -25.37 8.35 -11.19
CA LEU A 154 -26.32 9.48 -11.29
C LEU A 154 -26.42 9.95 -12.75
N LEU A 155 -25.29 10.10 -13.43
CA LEU A 155 -25.24 10.53 -14.82
C LEU A 155 -25.86 9.50 -15.78
N ASP A 156 -25.80 8.21 -15.51
CA ASP A 156 -26.48 7.18 -16.32
C ASP A 156 -28.00 7.42 -16.38
N THR A 157 -28.56 8.18 -15.44
CA THR A 157 -29.97 8.60 -15.46
C THR A 157 -30.19 10.04 -15.92
N ALA A 158 -29.20 10.94 -15.82
CA ALA A 158 -29.32 12.38 -16.13
C ALA A 158 -28.66 12.79 -17.46
N PHE A 159 -27.49 12.23 -17.75
CA PHE A 159 -26.73 12.42 -18.98
C PHE A 159 -25.86 11.17 -19.25
N PRO A 160 -26.45 10.11 -19.84
CA PRO A 160 -25.74 8.86 -20.11
C PRO A 160 -24.46 9.07 -20.91
N ASP A 161 -23.44 8.26 -20.63
CA ASP A 161 -22.11 8.29 -21.26
C ASP A 161 -21.31 9.62 -21.12
N ALA A 162 -21.76 10.56 -20.28
CA ALA A 162 -21.05 11.83 -20.07
C ALA A 162 -19.59 11.66 -19.61
N ASN A 163 -19.29 10.62 -18.82
CA ASN A 163 -17.94 10.27 -18.39
C ASN A 163 -17.01 9.81 -19.53
N ARG A 164 -17.57 9.40 -20.67
CA ARG A 164 -16.84 8.93 -21.86
C ARG A 164 -16.63 10.02 -22.91
N LEU A 165 -17.20 11.20 -22.72
CA LEU A 165 -17.08 12.32 -23.66
C LEU A 165 -15.64 12.78 -23.85
N PHE A 166 -14.75 12.58 -22.87
CA PHE A 166 -13.37 13.03 -22.93
C PHE A 166 -12.37 11.91 -22.61
N THR A 167 -11.30 11.84 -23.40
CA THR A 167 -10.20 10.89 -23.23
C THR A 167 -8.95 11.54 -22.62
N SER A 168 -9.01 12.84 -22.32
CA SER A 168 -7.91 13.58 -21.72
C SER A 168 -7.55 13.02 -20.33
N PRO A 169 -6.26 12.86 -20.02
CA PRO A 169 -5.84 12.40 -18.70
C PRO A 169 -6.16 13.44 -17.61
N PRO A 170 -6.22 13.02 -16.34
CA PRO A 170 -6.29 13.95 -15.20
C PRO A 170 -5.11 14.93 -15.22
N ARG A 171 -5.36 16.17 -14.77
CA ARG A 171 -4.32 17.19 -14.57
C ARG A 171 -3.45 16.90 -13.34
N ALA A 172 -2.39 17.68 -13.15
CA ALA A 172 -1.45 17.52 -12.05
C ALA A 172 -2.10 17.72 -10.66
N ASP A 173 -3.06 18.65 -10.58
CA ASP A 173 -3.93 18.89 -9.42
C ASP A 173 -5.02 17.82 -9.23
N GLY A 174 -5.07 16.84 -10.14
CA GLY A 174 -6.02 15.75 -10.19
C GLY A 174 -7.31 16.07 -10.96
N SER A 175 -7.56 17.33 -11.37
CA SER A 175 -8.82 17.69 -12.02
C SER A 175 -9.04 16.91 -13.33
N GLU A 176 -10.29 16.53 -13.59
CA GLU A 176 -10.68 15.73 -14.75
C GLU A 176 -11.72 16.47 -15.58
N LYS A 177 -11.46 16.56 -16.90
CA LYS A 177 -12.29 17.35 -17.82
C LYS A 177 -13.76 16.94 -17.82
N TRP A 178 -14.06 15.65 -17.73
CA TRP A 178 -15.44 15.16 -17.70
C TRP A 178 -16.15 15.55 -16.39
N VAL A 179 -15.45 15.57 -15.25
CA VAL A 179 -15.99 16.01 -13.96
C VAL A 179 -16.29 17.50 -13.99
N ASP A 180 -15.36 18.31 -14.51
CA ASP A 180 -15.55 19.75 -14.67
C ASP A 180 -16.67 20.08 -15.67
N PHE A 181 -16.88 19.21 -16.65
CA PHE A 181 -17.94 19.37 -17.64
C PHE A 181 -19.32 19.10 -17.03
N VAL A 182 -19.51 17.97 -16.33
CA VAL A 182 -20.81 17.61 -15.74
C VAL A 182 -21.19 18.49 -14.56
N ASP A 183 -20.23 19.17 -13.92
CA ASP A 183 -20.50 20.25 -12.96
C ASP A 183 -21.27 21.42 -13.59
N THR A 184 -21.01 21.72 -14.86
CA THR A 184 -21.71 22.80 -15.59
C THR A 184 -22.90 22.28 -16.40
N PHE A 185 -22.76 21.10 -17.00
CA PHE A 185 -23.73 20.45 -17.88
C PHE A 185 -24.15 19.10 -17.28
N TRP A 186 -24.86 19.16 -16.16
CA TRP A 186 -25.22 18.01 -15.33
C TRP A 186 -26.34 17.13 -15.90
N HIS A 187 -27.08 17.62 -16.91
CA HIS A 187 -28.21 16.93 -17.54
C HIS A 187 -28.19 17.11 -19.07
N CYS A 188 -28.73 16.14 -19.83
CA CYS A 188 -28.80 16.25 -21.30
C CYS A 188 -29.60 17.48 -21.76
N ALA A 189 -30.69 17.81 -21.06
CA ALA A 189 -31.54 18.98 -21.33
C ALA A 189 -30.81 20.34 -21.20
N CYS A 190 -29.74 20.42 -20.39
CA CYS A 190 -28.88 21.61 -20.34
C CYS A 190 -28.23 21.95 -21.69
N ILE A 191 -28.20 20.97 -22.61
CA ILE A 191 -27.62 21.04 -23.95
C ILE A 191 -28.72 20.94 -25.01
N SER A 192 -29.58 19.91 -24.94
CA SER A 192 -30.63 19.68 -25.94
C SER A 192 -31.76 20.70 -25.89
N GLY A 193 -31.92 21.43 -24.79
CA GLY A 193 -32.90 22.52 -24.64
C GLY A 193 -32.51 23.84 -25.34
N ILE A 194 -31.32 23.93 -25.92
CA ILE A 194 -30.84 25.13 -26.65
C ILE A 194 -30.40 24.75 -28.06
N SER A 195 -30.22 25.72 -28.96
CA SER A 195 -29.71 25.44 -30.31
C SER A 195 -28.23 25.01 -30.29
N GLU A 196 -27.82 24.20 -31.26
CA GLU A 196 -26.42 23.76 -31.43
C GLU A 196 -25.43 24.95 -31.49
N ARG A 197 -25.80 26.04 -32.17
CA ARG A 197 -25.00 27.27 -32.25
C ARG A 197 -24.84 27.91 -30.86
N ALA A 198 -25.93 28.00 -30.10
CA ALA A 198 -25.89 28.55 -28.74
C ALA A 198 -25.06 27.68 -27.80
N PHE A 199 -25.20 26.34 -27.89
CA PHE A 199 -24.37 25.41 -27.13
C PHE A 199 -22.89 25.54 -27.48
N THR A 200 -22.55 25.61 -28.77
CA THR A 200 -21.16 25.76 -29.24
C THR A 200 -20.49 27.00 -28.65
N VAL A 201 -21.19 28.14 -28.63
CA VAL A 201 -20.71 29.38 -28.00
C VAL A 201 -20.53 29.21 -26.47
N LYS A 202 -21.50 28.56 -25.80
CA LYS A 202 -21.44 28.30 -24.35
C LYS A 202 -20.27 27.37 -23.99
N TYR A 203 -20.07 26.31 -24.78
CA TYR A 203 -18.96 25.37 -24.64
C TYR A 203 -17.61 26.03 -24.91
N GLN A 204 -17.51 26.92 -25.90
CA GLN A 204 -16.29 27.71 -26.13
C GLN A 204 -15.94 28.59 -24.92
N LYS A 205 -16.93 29.29 -24.35
CA LYS A 205 -16.74 30.08 -23.11
C LYS A 205 -16.33 29.21 -21.93
N TRP A 206 -16.95 28.05 -21.77
CA TRP A 206 -16.60 27.07 -20.72
C TRP A 206 -15.17 26.56 -20.87
N CYS A 207 -14.75 26.20 -22.09
CA CYS A 207 -13.38 25.80 -22.40
C CYS A 207 -12.38 26.90 -22.02
N ARG A 208 -12.64 28.16 -22.39
CA ARG A 208 -11.79 29.30 -22.02
C ARG A 208 -11.70 29.48 -20.50
N LYS A 209 -12.82 29.37 -19.77
CA LYS A 209 -12.88 29.52 -18.31
C LYS A 209 -12.05 28.45 -17.58
N HIS A 210 -12.13 27.19 -18.03
CA HIS A 210 -11.44 26.08 -17.38
C HIS A 210 -10.03 25.79 -17.97
N GLY A 211 -9.58 26.57 -18.96
CA GLY A 211 -8.29 26.37 -19.63
C GLY A 211 -8.22 25.09 -20.48
N TYR A 212 -9.34 24.73 -21.15
CA TYR A 212 -9.39 23.63 -22.10
C TYR A 212 -9.34 24.12 -23.54
N ASN A 213 -8.77 23.31 -24.43
CA ASN A 213 -8.81 23.57 -25.86
C ASN A 213 -10.23 23.35 -26.40
N PHE A 214 -10.73 24.36 -27.10
CA PHE A 214 -12.00 24.30 -27.81
C PHE A 214 -11.84 23.56 -29.13
N SER A 215 -12.86 22.77 -29.48
CA SER A 215 -13.01 22.13 -30.79
C SER A 215 -14.48 22.20 -31.15
N GLU A 216 -14.77 22.75 -32.33
CA GLU A 216 -16.14 22.89 -32.82
C GLU A 216 -16.74 21.52 -33.15
N GLU A 217 -15.99 20.64 -33.80
CA GLU A 217 -16.37 19.24 -34.05
C GLU A 217 -16.78 18.53 -32.75
N LYS A 218 -16.00 18.73 -31.68
CA LYS A 218 -16.33 18.13 -30.38
C LYS A 218 -17.60 18.72 -29.77
N ALA A 219 -17.86 20.01 -29.97
CA ALA A 219 -19.11 20.64 -29.54
C ALA A 219 -20.32 20.02 -30.25
N ARG A 220 -20.23 19.84 -31.58
CA ARG A 220 -21.28 19.16 -32.37
C ARG A 220 -21.52 17.74 -31.90
N TYR A 221 -20.44 16.99 -31.66
CA TYR A 221 -20.52 15.63 -31.13
C TYR A 221 -21.22 15.57 -29.76
N ILE A 222 -20.85 16.46 -28.83
CA ILE A 222 -21.49 16.52 -27.51
C ILE A 222 -22.97 16.89 -27.63
N TYR A 223 -23.31 17.84 -28.51
CA TYR A 223 -24.69 18.24 -28.75
C TYR A 223 -25.53 17.09 -29.30
N ALA A 224 -25.05 16.42 -30.36
CA ALA A 224 -25.72 15.26 -30.93
C ALA A 224 -25.88 14.13 -29.90
N SER A 225 -24.85 13.89 -29.08
CA SER A 225 -24.93 12.94 -27.97
C SER A 225 -26.00 13.32 -26.95
N ALA A 226 -26.07 14.58 -26.53
CA ALA A 226 -27.08 15.02 -25.57
C ALA A 226 -28.51 14.92 -26.12
N CYS A 227 -28.72 15.25 -27.40
CA CYS A 227 -30.03 15.12 -28.04
C CYS A 227 -30.44 13.66 -28.30
N GLY A 228 -29.48 12.75 -28.48
CA GLY A 228 -29.73 11.32 -28.69
C GLY A 228 -30.06 10.53 -27.43
N HIS A 229 -29.82 11.09 -26.23
CA HIS A 229 -30.07 10.43 -24.96
C HIS A 229 -31.35 10.92 -24.29
N LEU A 230 -32.12 9.98 -23.74
CA LEU A 230 -33.24 10.28 -22.84
C LEU A 230 -32.74 10.35 -21.39
N GLY A 231 -32.79 11.53 -20.78
CA GLY A 231 -32.60 11.68 -19.34
C GLY A 231 -33.83 11.17 -18.61
N VAL A 232 -33.69 10.09 -17.85
CA VAL A 232 -34.75 9.51 -17.01
C VAL A 232 -34.96 10.36 -15.75
N MET A 233 -33.88 10.94 -15.23
CA MET A 233 -33.92 11.85 -14.09
C MET A 233 -34.58 13.18 -14.51
N PRO A 234 -35.60 13.69 -13.79
CA PRO A 234 -36.21 14.97 -14.14
C PRO A 234 -35.22 16.14 -14.03
N GLU A 235 -35.30 17.10 -14.96
CA GLU A 235 -34.52 18.35 -14.90
C GLU A 235 -35.04 19.27 -13.79
N THR A 236 -34.70 18.93 -12.54
CA THR A 236 -35.14 19.64 -11.34
C THR A 236 -33.96 20.14 -10.54
N ASN A 237 -34.20 21.13 -9.68
CA ASN A 237 -33.16 21.63 -8.77
C ASN A 237 -32.63 20.51 -7.85
N THR A 238 -33.48 19.56 -7.45
CA THR A 238 -33.07 18.40 -6.64
C THR A 238 -32.06 17.52 -7.38
N ALA A 239 -32.34 17.18 -8.65
CA ALA A 239 -31.44 16.39 -9.48
C ALA A 239 -30.08 17.09 -9.65
N LYS A 240 -30.11 18.40 -9.90
CA LYS A 240 -28.90 19.23 -9.98
C LYS A 240 -28.08 19.16 -8.69
N ILE A 241 -28.71 19.34 -7.53
CA ILE A 241 -28.02 19.26 -6.23
C ILE A 241 -27.34 17.90 -6.03
N LEU A 242 -28.01 16.79 -6.40
CA LEU A 242 -27.42 15.45 -6.27
C LEU A 242 -26.12 15.31 -7.08
N VAL A 243 -26.12 15.77 -8.32
CA VAL A 243 -24.93 15.75 -9.19
C VAL A 243 -23.84 16.68 -8.65
N GLU A 244 -24.18 17.92 -8.27
CA GLU A 244 -23.22 18.89 -7.73
C GLU A 244 -22.56 18.39 -6.44
N GLN A 245 -23.31 17.73 -5.54
CA GLN A 245 -22.75 17.14 -4.33
C GLN A 245 -21.80 15.97 -4.65
N ALA A 246 -22.17 15.10 -5.59
CA ALA A 246 -21.29 14.01 -6.03
C ALA A 246 -20.00 14.53 -6.67
N VAL A 247 -20.09 15.58 -7.49
CA VAL A 247 -18.94 16.27 -8.08
C VAL A 247 -18.06 16.89 -6.98
N SER A 248 -18.65 17.57 -5.99
CA SER A 248 -17.92 18.21 -4.89
C SER A 248 -17.12 17.21 -4.05
N GLN A 249 -17.74 16.08 -3.69
CA GLN A 249 -17.06 15.00 -2.95
C GLN A 249 -15.91 14.38 -3.76
N LEU A 250 -16.13 14.16 -5.06
CA LEU A 250 -15.10 13.63 -5.95
C LEU A 250 -13.93 14.61 -6.11
N ARG A 251 -14.20 15.91 -6.32
CA ARG A 251 -13.18 16.95 -6.43
C ARG A 251 -12.33 17.04 -5.16
N THR A 252 -12.97 17.13 -4.00
CA THR A 252 -12.28 17.19 -2.70
C THR A 252 -11.33 16.01 -2.51
N THR A 253 -11.80 14.79 -2.79
CA THR A 253 -10.99 13.57 -2.67
C THR A 253 -9.83 13.56 -3.67
N THR A 254 -10.06 14.06 -4.88
CA THR A 254 -9.08 14.11 -5.96
C THR A 254 -7.96 15.10 -5.68
N THR A 255 -8.29 16.29 -5.16
CA THR A 255 -7.31 17.28 -4.70
C THR A 255 -6.48 16.72 -3.55
N ALA A 256 -7.12 16.09 -2.55
CA ALA A 256 -6.40 15.44 -1.45
C ALA A 256 -5.42 14.37 -1.94
N LEU A 257 -5.78 13.58 -2.96
CA LEU A 257 -4.88 12.61 -3.59
C LEU A 257 -3.70 13.25 -4.30
N ALA A 258 -3.90 14.38 -4.98
CA ALA A 258 -2.82 15.12 -5.62
C ALA A 258 -1.83 15.67 -4.57
N THR A 259 -2.33 16.22 -3.46
CA THR A 259 -1.50 16.66 -2.32
C THR A 259 -0.69 15.52 -1.73
N LEU A 260 -1.32 14.38 -1.43
CA LEU A 260 -0.61 13.21 -0.90
C LEU A 260 0.43 12.68 -1.88
N ARG A 261 0.14 12.69 -3.19
CA ARG A 261 1.12 12.29 -4.22
C ARG A 261 2.35 13.20 -4.21
N GLN A 262 2.15 14.51 -4.12
CA GLN A 262 3.25 15.46 -4.04
C GLN A 262 4.06 15.28 -2.75
N GLU A 263 3.39 15.06 -1.62
CA GLU A 263 4.08 14.81 -0.34
C GLU A 263 4.89 13.52 -0.38
N MET A 264 4.34 12.44 -0.95
CA MET A 264 5.09 11.20 -1.18
C MET A 264 6.33 11.43 -2.03
N GLN A 265 6.23 12.26 -3.06
CA GLN A 265 7.34 12.61 -3.93
C GLN A 265 8.44 13.37 -3.18
N THR A 266 8.07 14.35 -2.35
CA THR A 266 9.00 15.11 -1.50
C THR A 266 9.71 14.20 -0.50
N LEU A 267 8.96 13.39 0.25
CA LEU A 267 9.52 12.46 1.25
C LEU A 267 10.41 11.41 0.59
N ALA A 268 10.02 10.89 -0.57
CA ALA A 268 10.86 9.95 -1.31
C ALA A 268 12.15 10.60 -1.79
N ALA A 269 12.10 11.82 -2.33
CA ALA A 269 13.27 12.54 -2.82
C ALA A 269 14.29 12.89 -1.73
N ALA A 270 13.85 13.00 -0.47
CA ALA A 270 14.72 13.21 0.68
C ALA A 270 15.52 11.97 1.09
N LEU A 271 15.13 10.78 0.63
CA LEU A 271 15.82 9.52 0.97
C LEU A 271 17.02 9.27 0.06
N PRO A 272 18.15 8.76 0.60
CA PRO A 272 19.38 8.58 -0.17
C PRO A 272 19.19 7.65 -1.36
N GLU A 273 18.38 6.58 -1.24
CA GLU A 273 18.15 5.62 -2.32
C GLU A 273 17.36 6.17 -3.52
N TYR A 274 16.76 7.35 -3.43
CA TYR A 274 15.84 7.88 -4.45
C TYR A 274 16.43 7.93 -5.88
N PRO A 275 17.65 8.44 -6.12
CA PRO A 275 18.24 8.47 -7.46
C PRO A 275 18.47 7.06 -8.04
N ILE A 276 18.68 6.05 -7.20
CA ILE A 276 18.83 4.66 -7.65
C ILE A 276 17.47 4.12 -8.11
N VAL A 277 16.44 4.35 -7.30
CA VAL A 277 15.09 3.86 -7.57
C VAL A 277 14.49 4.53 -8.81
N MET A 278 14.70 5.84 -9.00
CA MET A 278 14.20 6.56 -10.19
C MET A 278 14.88 6.13 -11.50
N ARG A 279 16.13 5.66 -11.45
CA ARG A 279 16.85 5.16 -12.64
C ARG A 279 16.35 3.80 -13.12
N MET A 280 15.59 3.08 -12.30
CA MET A 280 15.05 1.78 -12.70
C MET A 280 13.93 1.96 -13.73
N PHE A 281 14.06 1.26 -14.85
CA PHE A 281 13.09 1.34 -15.94
C PHE A 281 11.69 0.91 -15.48
N GLY A 282 10.67 1.67 -15.89
CA GLY A 282 9.27 1.41 -15.52
C GLY A 282 8.85 1.88 -14.13
N VAL A 283 9.75 2.49 -13.34
CA VAL A 283 9.43 3.02 -12.00
C VAL A 283 8.87 4.44 -12.07
N GLY A 284 9.71 5.40 -12.47
CA GLY A 284 9.34 6.82 -12.56
C GLY A 284 8.82 7.44 -11.25
N PRO A 285 8.41 8.73 -11.29
CA PRO A 285 7.98 9.47 -10.10
C PRO A 285 6.62 8.99 -9.56
N ALA A 286 5.82 8.29 -10.37
CA ALA A 286 4.53 7.79 -9.94
C ALA A 286 4.64 6.51 -9.08
N LEU A 287 5.49 5.55 -9.46
CA LEU A 287 5.58 4.24 -8.78
C LEU A 287 6.77 4.15 -7.83
N GLY A 288 7.81 4.95 -8.03
CA GLY A 288 9.01 4.97 -7.19
C GLY A 288 8.74 5.26 -5.71
N PRO A 289 8.07 6.37 -5.37
CA PRO A 289 7.68 6.65 -3.99
C PRO A 289 6.83 5.53 -3.38
N GLN A 290 5.97 4.86 -4.17
CA GLN A 290 5.15 3.74 -3.70
C GLN A 290 6.01 2.48 -3.40
N LEU A 291 7.03 2.21 -4.22
CA LEU A 291 7.98 1.11 -3.95
C LEU A 291 8.78 1.38 -2.67
N MET A 292 9.33 2.59 -2.54
CA MET A 292 10.12 3.02 -1.39
C MET A 292 9.29 2.97 -0.10
N ALA A 293 8.04 3.43 -0.14
CA ALA A 293 7.10 3.37 0.97
C ALA A 293 6.84 1.95 1.50
N GLU A 294 6.72 0.97 0.60
CA GLU A 294 6.39 -0.42 0.98
C GLU A 294 7.61 -1.25 1.36
N ILE A 295 8.72 -1.06 0.65
CA ILE A 295 9.95 -1.80 0.89
C ILE A 295 10.65 -1.27 2.15
N GLY A 296 10.62 0.05 2.36
CA GLY A 296 11.36 0.72 3.42
C GLY A 296 12.87 0.55 3.24
N ASP A 297 13.60 0.55 4.34
CA ASP A 297 15.04 0.31 4.32
C ASP A 297 15.34 -1.13 3.85
N VAL A 298 16.10 -1.25 2.77
CA VAL A 298 16.44 -2.55 2.18
C VAL A 298 17.46 -3.33 3.02
N ARG A 299 18.25 -2.65 3.86
CA ARG A 299 19.30 -3.26 4.71
C ARG A 299 18.71 -4.20 5.77
N ARG A 300 17.42 -4.05 6.11
CA ARG A 300 16.69 -4.96 7.01
C ARG A 300 16.54 -6.38 6.47
N PHE A 301 16.71 -6.57 5.16
CA PHE A 301 16.64 -7.88 4.53
C PHE A 301 18.05 -8.48 4.44
N HIS A 302 18.26 -9.65 5.04
CA HIS A 302 19.54 -10.36 5.00
C HIS A 302 19.93 -10.83 3.57
N ALA A 303 18.95 -11.01 2.68
CA ALA A 303 19.20 -11.45 1.31
C ALA A 303 18.09 -10.98 0.36
N LYS A 304 18.41 -10.91 -0.94
CA LYS A 304 17.44 -10.66 -2.02
C LYS A 304 16.23 -11.59 -1.99
N LYS A 305 16.40 -12.85 -1.57
CA LYS A 305 15.31 -13.83 -1.43
C LYS A 305 14.35 -13.44 -0.29
N ALA A 306 14.85 -12.83 0.78
CA ALA A 306 14.03 -12.36 1.89
C ALA A 306 13.10 -11.21 1.47
N LEU A 307 13.58 -10.27 0.64
CA LEU A 307 12.73 -9.23 0.06
C LEU A 307 11.63 -9.80 -0.84
N VAL A 308 11.96 -10.80 -1.67
CA VAL A 308 10.99 -11.47 -2.55
C VAL A 308 9.91 -12.20 -1.74
N ALA A 309 10.31 -12.90 -0.68
CA ALA A 309 9.39 -13.55 0.26
C ALA A 309 8.51 -12.53 1.00
N PHE A 310 9.10 -11.41 1.45
CA PHE A 310 8.37 -10.29 2.04
C PHE A 310 7.33 -9.71 1.09
N ALA A 311 7.65 -9.55 -0.20
CA ALA A 311 6.69 -9.10 -1.20
C ALA A 311 5.58 -10.13 -1.51
N GLY A 312 5.76 -11.39 -1.08
CA GLY A 312 4.79 -12.47 -1.28
C GLY A 312 4.65 -12.91 -2.74
N ILE A 313 5.72 -12.76 -3.53
CA ILE A 313 5.78 -13.16 -4.96
C ILE A 313 6.70 -14.36 -5.19
N ASP A 314 7.21 -14.96 -4.11
CA ASP A 314 7.89 -16.25 -4.15
C ASP A 314 6.91 -17.38 -4.47
N ALA A 315 7.39 -18.35 -5.23
CA ALA A 315 6.70 -19.60 -5.52
C ALA A 315 7.61 -20.76 -5.09
N PRO A 316 7.72 -21.05 -3.77
CA PRO A 316 8.62 -22.07 -3.27
C PRO A 316 8.21 -23.45 -3.79
N PRO A 317 9.17 -24.35 -4.10
CA PRO A 317 8.84 -25.73 -4.49
C PRO A 317 8.07 -26.44 -3.36
N TYR A 318 7.12 -27.31 -3.72
CA TYR A 318 6.52 -28.27 -2.78
C TYR A 318 7.00 -29.66 -3.17
N GLN A 319 7.84 -30.23 -2.32
CA GLN A 319 8.32 -31.59 -2.47
C GLN A 319 7.91 -32.34 -1.21
N SER A 320 6.98 -33.27 -1.34
CA SER A 320 6.61 -34.21 -0.29
C SER A 320 6.80 -35.62 -0.82
N GLY A 321 7.86 -36.30 -0.40
CA GLY A 321 8.17 -37.71 -0.71
C GLY A 321 8.07 -38.07 -2.19
N THR A 322 6.86 -38.40 -2.64
CA THR A 322 6.48 -38.85 -3.98
C THR A 322 5.89 -37.78 -4.90
N VAL A 323 5.66 -36.54 -4.42
CA VAL A 323 4.95 -35.50 -5.18
C VAL A 323 5.86 -34.28 -5.41
N ASP A 324 6.21 -34.05 -6.69
CA ASP A 324 6.93 -32.86 -7.17
C ASP A 324 5.94 -31.92 -7.89
N ILE A 325 5.38 -30.95 -7.17
CA ILE A 325 4.45 -29.96 -7.76
C ILE A 325 5.28 -28.82 -8.37
N ARG A 326 5.46 -28.88 -9.70
CA ARG A 326 6.21 -27.87 -10.46
C ARG A 326 5.43 -26.58 -10.77
N SER A 327 4.12 -26.54 -10.50
CA SER A 327 3.25 -25.39 -10.73
C SER A 327 2.52 -24.97 -9.46
N ARG A 328 2.95 -23.87 -8.83
CA ARG A 328 2.27 -23.26 -7.69
C ARG A 328 1.99 -21.78 -7.91
N SER A 329 0.94 -21.31 -7.23
CA SER A 329 0.65 -19.90 -7.09
C SER A 329 1.66 -19.20 -6.18
N ILE A 330 1.82 -17.89 -6.35
CA ILE A 330 2.63 -17.05 -5.45
C ILE A 330 2.11 -17.14 -4.01
N SER A 331 2.99 -16.95 -3.02
CA SER A 331 2.63 -17.10 -1.60
C SER A 331 1.58 -16.11 -1.10
N LYS A 332 1.54 -14.88 -1.65
CA LYS A 332 0.67 -13.77 -1.23
C LYS A 332 0.77 -13.39 0.25
N ARG A 333 1.84 -13.80 0.94
CA ARG A 333 2.08 -13.53 2.37
C ARG A 333 2.50 -12.07 2.66
N GLY A 334 2.87 -11.33 1.60
CA GLY A 334 3.31 -9.93 1.65
C GLY A 334 2.23 -8.88 1.39
N PRO A 335 2.58 -7.59 1.53
CA PRO A 335 1.66 -6.48 1.31
C PRO A 335 1.08 -6.51 -0.12
N SER A 336 -0.25 -6.48 -0.21
CA SER A 336 -0.96 -6.48 -1.50
C SER A 336 -0.71 -5.19 -2.29
N SER A 337 -0.42 -4.09 -1.60
CA SER A 337 -0.01 -2.81 -2.17
C SER A 337 1.31 -2.90 -2.92
N LEU A 338 2.36 -3.49 -2.33
CA LEU A 338 3.64 -3.73 -3.00
C LEU A 338 3.47 -4.60 -4.26
N ARG A 339 2.70 -5.69 -4.16
CA ARG A 339 2.41 -6.55 -5.33
C ARG A 339 1.72 -5.80 -6.46
N ARG A 340 0.76 -4.92 -6.14
CA ARG A 340 0.12 -4.05 -7.13
C ARG A 340 1.13 -3.10 -7.77
N THR A 341 1.96 -2.43 -6.97
CA THR A 341 2.97 -1.50 -7.48
C THR A 341 3.94 -2.21 -8.42
N LEU A 342 4.46 -3.39 -8.03
CA LEU A 342 5.31 -4.22 -8.88
C LEU A 342 4.62 -4.63 -10.17
N PHE A 343 3.35 -5.03 -10.11
CA PHE A 343 2.58 -5.35 -11.32
C PHE A 343 2.49 -4.16 -12.27
N LEU A 344 2.23 -2.95 -11.76
CA LEU A 344 2.19 -1.73 -12.57
C LEU A 344 3.56 -1.40 -13.20
N VAL A 345 4.65 -1.56 -12.45
CA VAL A 345 6.02 -1.40 -13.00
C VAL A 345 6.18 -2.36 -14.18
N MET A 346 5.87 -3.65 -14.00
CA MET A 346 5.96 -4.64 -15.08
C MET A 346 5.08 -4.30 -16.29
N SER A 347 3.90 -3.70 -16.08
CA SER A 347 3.04 -3.24 -17.17
C SER A 347 3.70 -2.12 -17.97
N VAL A 348 4.37 -1.17 -17.32
CA VAL A 348 5.12 -0.11 -18.01
C VAL A 348 6.30 -0.70 -18.79
N ILE A 349 7.04 -1.65 -18.20
CA ILE A 349 8.12 -2.36 -18.90
C ILE A 349 7.59 -3.05 -20.16
N LEU A 350 6.50 -3.80 -20.04
CA LEU A 350 5.89 -4.51 -21.16
C LEU A 350 5.37 -3.57 -22.25
N GLN A 351 4.74 -2.46 -21.86
CA GLN A 351 4.17 -1.50 -22.81
C GLN A 351 5.25 -0.82 -23.66
N ASN A 352 6.41 -0.49 -23.07
CA ASN A 352 7.50 0.17 -23.79
C ASN A 352 8.46 -0.82 -24.48
N SER A 353 8.46 -2.09 -24.06
CA SER A 353 9.23 -3.17 -24.68
C SER A 353 10.73 -2.85 -24.93
N PRO A 354 11.48 -2.33 -23.93
CA PRO A 354 12.88 -1.91 -24.11
C PRO A 354 13.82 -3.13 -24.33
N PRO A 355 14.47 -3.28 -25.50
CA PRO A 355 15.21 -4.51 -25.85
C PRO A 355 16.42 -4.78 -24.94
N ASP A 356 17.08 -3.74 -24.44
CA ASP A 356 18.30 -3.84 -23.64
C ASP A 356 18.03 -3.95 -22.13
N GLU A 357 16.77 -3.84 -21.70
CA GLU A 357 16.43 -3.85 -20.28
C GLU A 357 16.40 -5.29 -19.74
N PRO A 358 17.18 -5.62 -18.69
CA PRO A 358 17.31 -7.00 -18.22
C PRO A 358 16.00 -7.65 -17.76
N VAL A 359 15.07 -6.90 -17.15
CA VAL A 359 13.78 -7.44 -16.72
C VAL A 359 12.89 -7.75 -17.92
N TYR A 360 12.87 -6.91 -18.95
CA TYR A 360 12.15 -7.12 -20.20
C TYR A 360 12.69 -8.33 -20.97
N GLN A 361 14.01 -8.47 -21.12
CA GLN A 361 14.61 -9.65 -21.75
C GLN A 361 14.18 -10.95 -21.06
N PHE A 362 14.15 -10.95 -19.71
CA PHE A 362 13.65 -12.09 -18.95
C PHE A 362 12.15 -12.31 -19.12
N MET A 363 11.37 -11.23 -19.12
CA MET A 363 9.93 -11.28 -19.38
C MET A 363 9.64 -11.89 -20.75
N ASN A 364 10.37 -11.46 -21.77
CA ASN A 364 10.23 -11.94 -23.14
C ASN A 364 10.64 -13.41 -23.26
N LYS A 365 11.73 -13.82 -22.60
CA LYS A 365 12.08 -15.24 -22.46
C LYS A 365 10.94 -16.07 -21.86
N LYS A 366 10.33 -15.60 -20.77
CA LYS A 366 9.19 -16.30 -20.13
C LYS A 366 7.95 -16.34 -21.00
N ARG A 367 7.73 -15.32 -21.84
CA ARG A 367 6.66 -15.31 -22.86
C ARG A 367 6.93 -16.35 -23.95
N ALA A 368 8.17 -16.43 -24.45
CA ALA A 368 8.58 -17.43 -25.44
C ALA A 368 8.47 -18.87 -24.91
N GLU A 369 8.66 -19.07 -23.60
CA GLU A 369 8.41 -20.35 -22.90
C GLU A 369 6.90 -20.69 -22.75
N GLY A 370 5.99 -19.88 -23.29
CA GLY A 370 4.54 -20.12 -23.22
C GLY A 370 3.92 -19.88 -21.83
N LYS A 371 4.60 -19.15 -20.93
CA LYS A 371 4.05 -18.88 -19.59
C LYS A 371 2.82 -17.97 -19.67
N PRO A 372 1.77 -18.21 -18.86
CA PRO A 372 0.58 -17.34 -18.82
C PRO A 372 0.91 -15.90 -18.40
N TYR A 373 0.08 -14.94 -18.82
CA TYR A 373 0.21 -13.50 -18.57
C TYR A 373 0.65 -13.16 -17.13
N LYS A 374 -0.16 -13.56 -16.14
CA LYS A 374 0.11 -13.25 -14.73
C LYS A 374 1.39 -13.92 -14.19
N VAL A 375 1.78 -15.07 -14.76
CA VAL A 375 2.94 -15.84 -14.30
C VAL A 375 4.23 -15.16 -14.73
N TYR A 376 4.38 -14.80 -16.00
CA TYR A 376 5.61 -14.11 -16.44
C TYR A 376 5.72 -12.71 -15.84
N MET A 377 4.59 -12.03 -15.60
CA MET A 377 4.58 -10.72 -14.94
C MET A 377 5.16 -10.82 -13.52
N MET A 378 4.71 -11.79 -12.72
CA MET A 378 5.21 -11.97 -11.35
C MET A 378 6.61 -12.57 -11.27
N ALA A 379 6.97 -13.45 -12.21
CA ALA A 379 8.34 -13.92 -12.34
C ALA A 379 9.31 -12.76 -12.67
N SER A 380 8.89 -11.84 -13.55
CA SER A 380 9.66 -10.65 -13.90
C SER A 380 9.76 -9.67 -12.73
N ALA A 381 8.67 -9.49 -11.96
CA ALA A 381 8.70 -8.72 -10.72
C ALA A 381 9.67 -9.29 -9.68
N ASN A 382 9.83 -10.62 -9.60
CA ASN A 382 10.85 -11.25 -8.76
C ASN A 382 12.26 -10.91 -9.27
N LYS A 383 12.52 -10.98 -10.58
CA LYS A 383 13.80 -10.51 -11.15
C LYS A 383 14.05 -9.04 -10.83
N PHE A 384 13.03 -8.18 -10.99
CA PHE A 384 13.10 -6.77 -10.66
C PHE A 384 13.47 -6.54 -9.19
N LEU A 385 12.79 -7.19 -8.23
CA LEU A 385 13.11 -7.03 -6.80
C LEU A 385 14.54 -7.46 -6.45
N ARG A 386 15.08 -8.46 -7.14
CA ARG A 386 16.48 -8.88 -6.93
C ARG A 386 17.46 -7.81 -7.42
N ILE A 387 17.17 -7.17 -8.54
CA ILE A 387 17.96 -6.04 -9.07
C ILE A 387 17.82 -4.84 -8.14
N TYR A 388 16.59 -4.53 -7.72
CA TYR A 388 16.29 -3.48 -6.76
C TYR A 388 17.12 -3.65 -5.48
N TYR A 389 17.06 -4.82 -4.86
CA TYR A 389 17.80 -5.13 -3.64
C TYR A 389 19.30 -4.92 -3.83
N ALA A 390 19.88 -5.49 -4.88
CA ALA A 390 21.32 -5.42 -5.11
C ALA A 390 21.79 -3.97 -5.36
N SER A 391 21.05 -3.23 -6.19
CA SER A 391 21.44 -1.86 -6.60
C SER A 391 21.27 -0.86 -5.46
N VAL A 392 20.14 -0.92 -4.74
CA VAL A 392 19.88 0.00 -3.62
C VAL A 392 20.81 -0.31 -2.46
N LYS A 393 20.99 -1.60 -2.11
CA LYS A 393 21.88 -1.97 -1.01
C LYS A 393 23.32 -1.56 -1.28
N ALA A 394 23.86 -1.88 -2.46
CA ALA A 394 25.23 -1.51 -2.82
C ALA A 394 25.47 0.01 -2.75
N TYR A 395 24.46 0.80 -3.15
CA TYR A 395 24.54 2.25 -3.05
C TYR A 395 24.51 2.74 -1.60
N LEU A 396 23.60 2.24 -0.76
CA LEU A 396 23.53 2.63 0.65
C LEU A 396 24.82 2.23 1.39
N ASP A 397 25.32 1.02 1.14
CA ASP A 397 26.59 0.55 1.72
C ASP A 397 27.76 1.46 1.30
N SER A 398 27.76 1.99 0.07
CA SER A 398 28.80 2.93 -0.41
C SER A 398 28.79 4.29 0.27
N LEU A 399 27.62 4.73 0.78
CA LEU A 399 27.49 5.99 1.53
C LEU A 399 27.95 5.86 2.98
N GLU A 400 27.97 4.65 3.54
CA GLU A 400 28.49 4.40 4.90
C GLU A 400 30.02 4.30 4.92
N THR A 401 30.62 3.95 3.79
CA THR A 401 32.08 3.85 3.62
C THR A 401 32.76 5.14 3.15
N ALA A 402 31.98 6.15 2.75
CA ALA A 402 32.44 7.46 2.29
C ALA A 402 32.32 8.50 3.42
#